data_AF-A0A9D4GW49-F1
#
_entry.id   AF-A0A9D4GW49-F1
#
_cell.length_a   1.000
_cell.length_b   1.000
_cell.length_c   1.000
_cell.angle_alpha   90.00
_cell.angle_beta   90.00
_cell.angle_gamma   90.00
#
_symmetry.space_group_name_H-M   'P 1'
#
loop_
_entity.id
_entity.type
_entity.pdbx_description
1 polymer ?
#
loop_
_entity_poly.entity_id
_entity_poly.type
_entity_poly.pdbx_seq_one_letter_code
_entity_poly.pdbx_strand_id
1 'polypeptide(L)'
;MPEDSRTTTIQEVKAASHKSCMVKWQKRWKNSSTGRTFYEFFPSVEQKRQLDHPDKATYGVILQLQTGYSILNAHRNRVGINVSPQCTCGTLETTEHFLLECYIHENTGTSS
;
A
#
# COMPACT_ATOMS: atom_id res chain seq x y z
N MET A 1 -23.49 -15.25 50.26
CA MET A 1 -23.56 -15.05 48.80
C MET A 1 -22.12 -14.96 48.30
N PRO A 2 -21.64 -15.81 47.39
CA PRO A 2 -20.28 -15.67 46.92
C PRO A 2 -20.24 -14.57 45.86
N GLU A 3 -19.45 -13.53 46.10
CA GLU A 3 -19.07 -12.56 45.07
C GLU A 3 -18.19 -13.26 44.04
N ASP A 4 -18.71 -13.41 42.82
CA ASP A 4 -17.94 -13.83 41.66
C ASP A 4 -17.04 -12.65 41.22
N SER A 5 -15.92 -12.47 41.93
CA SER A 5 -14.93 -11.45 41.60
C SER A 5 -14.08 -11.94 40.41
N ARG A 6 -14.68 -11.86 39.22
CA ARG A 6 -14.02 -12.16 37.95
C ARG A 6 -12.81 -11.25 37.77
N THR A 7 -11.63 -11.75 38.13
CA THR A 7 -10.39 -11.00 38.08
C THR A 7 -9.94 -10.88 36.64
N THR A 8 -9.90 -9.66 36.10
CA THR A 8 -9.44 -9.41 34.73
C THR A 8 -7.99 -9.86 34.58
N THR A 9 -7.74 -10.70 33.59
CA THR A 9 -6.40 -11.19 33.29
C THR A 9 -5.59 -10.13 32.54
N ILE A 10 -4.26 -10.21 32.65
CA ILE A 10 -3.35 -9.34 31.87
C ILE A 10 -3.59 -9.49 30.35
N GLN A 11 -3.98 -10.69 29.91
CA GLN A 11 -4.28 -10.95 28.50
C GLN A 11 -5.50 -10.15 28.01
N GLU A 12 -6.56 -10.06 28.81
CA GLU A 12 -7.74 -9.27 28.51
C GLU A 12 -7.41 -7.77 28.43
N VAL A 13 -6.59 -7.26 29.35
CA VAL A 13 -6.13 -5.86 29.33
C VAL A 13 -5.31 -5.57 28.06
N LYS A 14 -4.39 -6.48 27.69
CA LYS A 14 -3.59 -6.34 26.46
C LYS A 14 -4.46 -6.37 25.21
N ALA A 15 -5.43 -7.28 25.14
CA ALA A 15 -6.35 -7.40 24.02
C ALA A 15 -7.22 -6.13 23.86
N ALA A 16 -7.76 -5.62 24.97
CA ALA A 16 -8.55 -4.38 24.97
C ALA A 16 -7.70 -3.18 24.53
N SER A 17 -6.46 -3.08 25.02
CA SER A 17 -5.52 -2.03 24.65
C SER A 17 -5.17 -2.08 23.16
N HIS A 18 -4.84 -3.26 22.65
CA HIS A 18 -4.59 -3.48 21.22
C HIS A 18 -5.79 -3.05 20.38
N LYS A 19 -7.00 -3.53 20.71
CA LYS A 19 -8.23 -3.17 20.01
C LYS A 19 -8.47 -1.65 19.98
N SER A 20 -8.27 -0.97 21.11
CA SER A 20 -8.39 0.49 21.19
C SER A 20 -7.38 1.21 20.28
N CYS A 21 -6.12 0.76 20.29
CA CYS A 21 -5.08 1.30 19.41
C CYS A 21 -5.41 1.09 17.93
N MET A 22 -5.87 -0.10 17.54
CA MET A 22 -6.23 -0.42 16.15
C MET A 22 -7.39 0.45 15.66
N VAL A 23 -8.43 0.66 16.47
CA VAL A 23 -9.54 1.57 16.10
C VAL A 23 -9.05 3.00 15.88
N LYS A 24 -8.18 3.50 16.77
CA LYS A 24 -7.58 4.84 16.62
C LYS A 24 -6.71 4.93 15.38
N TRP A 25 -5.90 3.91 15.11
CA TRP A 25 -5.03 3.87 13.94
C TRP A 25 -5.83 3.81 12.65
N GLN A 26 -6.84 2.94 12.56
CA GLN A 26 -7.73 2.86 11.40
C GLN A 26 -8.45 4.19 11.15
N LYS A 27 -8.94 4.86 12.20
CA LYS A 27 -9.55 6.19 12.07
C LYS A 27 -8.55 7.21 11.50
N ARG A 28 -7.31 7.22 11.98
CA ARG A 28 -6.25 8.08 11.43
C ARG A 28 -5.94 7.72 9.98
N TRP A 29 -5.84 6.43 9.66
CA TRP A 29 -5.54 5.95 8.31
C TRP A 29 -6.58 6.36 7.28
N LYS A 30 -7.86 6.29 7.65
CA LYS A 30 -8.99 6.73 6.82
C LYS A 30 -8.99 8.23 6.55
N ASN A 31 -8.62 9.04 7.55
CA ASN A 31 -8.73 10.50 7.47
C ASN A 31 -7.39 11.21 7.16
N SER A 32 -6.30 10.47 6.97
CA SER A 32 -5.01 11.05 6.62
C SER A 32 -5.02 11.55 5.18
N SER A 33 -4.30 12.64 4.91
CA SER A 33 -3.98 13.09 3.55
C SER A 33 -2.73 12.41 2.97
N THR A 34 -1.96 11.67 3.79
CA THR A 34 -0.72 11.01 3.37
C THR A 34 -0.95 9.55 2.98
N GLY A 35 -0.10 9.03 2.08
CA GLY A 35 -0.14 7.63 1.65
C GLY A 35 -1.44 7.22 0.93
N ARG A 36 -2.10 8.14 0.22
CA ARG A 36 -3.41 7.90 -0.40
C ARG A 36 -3.38 6.86 -1.51
N THR A 37 -2.33 6.86 -2.33
CA THR A 37 -2.09 5.79 -3.31
C THR A 37 -2.05 4.41 -2.64
N PHE A 38 -1.35 4.29 -1.50
CA PHE A 38 -1.31 3.02 -0.77
C PHE A 38 -2.65 2.68 -0.10
N TYR A 39 -3.42 3.68 0.34
CA TYR A 39 -4.74 3.50 0.93
C TYR A 39 -5.76 2.94 -0.07
N GLU A 40 -5.66 3.28 -1.35
CA GLU A 40 -6.55 2.74 -2.40
C GLU A 40 -6.45 1.22 -2.48
N PHE A 41 -5.24 0.65 -2.29
CA PHE A 41 -5.02 -0.79 -2.28
C PHE A 41 -5.24 -1.42 -0.88
N PHE A 42 -4.89 -0.70 0.18
CA PHE A 42 -4.89 -1.19 1.56
C PHE A 42 -5.66 -0.23 2.49
N PRO A 43 -7.00 -0.17 2.39
CA PRO A 43 -7.81 0.74 3.19
C PRO A 43 -7.87 0.34 4.67
N SER A 44 -7.57 -0.91 5.00
CA SER A 44 -7.54 -1.42 6.38
C SER A 44 -6.11 -1.59 6.89
N VAL A 45 -5.84 -1.08 8.10
CA VAL A 45 -4.54 -1.24 8.78
C VAL A 45 -4.27 -2.68 9.22
N GLU A 46 -5.32 -3.51 9.30
CA GLU A 46 -5.23 -4.94 9.64
C GLU A 46 -5.07 -5.81 8.40
N GLN A 47 -5.18 -5.23 7.20
CA GLN A 47 -5.06 -5.97 5.96
C GLN A 47 -3.63 -6.49 5.80
N LYS A 48 -3.49 -7.82 5.77
CA LYS A 48 -2.21 -8.45 5.47
C LYS A 48 -1.93 -8.30 3.98
N ARG A 49 -0.71 -7.85 3.65
CA ARG A 49 -0.23 -7.97 2.29
C ARG A 49 0.16 -9.42 2.03
N GLN A 50 -0.48 -10.03 1.06
CA GLN A 50 -0.04 -11.32 0.53
C GLN A 50 0.95 -11.02 -0.60
N LEU A 51 2.22 -11.29 -0.36
CA LEU A 51 3.26 -11.26 -1.38
C LEU A 51 3.96 -12.60 -1.29
N ASP A 52 3.74 -13.46 -2.27
CA ASP A 52 4.36 -14.79 -2.33
C ASP A 52 5.85 -14.63 -2.59
N HIS A 53 6.62 -14.61 -1.49
CA HIS A 53 8.07 -14.69 -1.41
C HIS A 53 8.86 -14.06 -2.58
N PRO A 54 8.60 -12.80 -3.00
CA PRO A 54 9.54 -12.12 -3.88
C PRO A 54 10.86 -11.92 -3.14
N ASP A 55 11.97 -11.96 -3.87
CA ASP A 55 13.24 -11.54 -3.31
C ASP A 55 13.15 -10.06 -2.83
N LYS A 56 14.09 -9.64 -1.98
CA LYS A 56 14.05 -8.30 -1.37
C LYS A 56 14.00 -7.17 -2.39
N ALA A 57 14.65 -7.32 -3.54
CA ALA A 57 14.69 -6.28 -4.57
C ALA A 57 13.31 -6.15 -5.23
N THR A 58 12.71 -7.27 -5.66
CA THR A 58 11.37 -7.30 -6.24
C THR A 58 10.33 -6.76 -5.26
N TYR A 59 10.40 -7.16 -3.99
CA TYR A 59 9.54 -6.62 -2.94
C TYR A 59 9.64 -5.09 -2.84
N GLY A 60 10.87 -4.55 -2.90
CA GLY A 60 11.13 -3.11 -2.84
C GLY A 60 10.48 -2.36 -3.99
N VAL A 61 10.59 -2.89 -5.22
CA VAL A 61 9.96 -2.30 -6.41
C VAL A 61 8.43 -2.31 -6.28
N ILE A 62 7.84 -3.43 -5.86
CA ILE A 62 6.39 -3.54 -5.64
C ILE A 62 5.93 -2.51 -4.62
N LEU A 63 6.64 -2.37 -3.50
CA LEU A 63 6.28 -1.40 -2.46
C LEU A 63 6.36 0.05 -2.97
N GLN A 64 7.39 0.38 -3.74
CA GLN A 64 7.54 1.70 -4.36
C GLN A 64 6.39 2.01 -5.32
N LEU A 65 5.99 1.04 -6.14
CA LEU A 65 4.84 1.15 -7.05
C LEU A 65 3.54 1.37 -6.27
N GLN A 66 3.25 0.55 -5.25
CA GLN A 66 2.04 0.65 -4.44
C GLN A 66 1.94 1.95 -3.63
N THR A 67 3.08 2.49 -3.20
CA THR A 67 3.13 3.72 -2.42
C THR A 67 3.18 4.99 -3.29
N GLY A 68 3.36 4.84 -4.61
CA GLY A 68 3.51 5.95 -5.54
C GLY A 68 4.85 6.68 -5.43
N TYR A 69 5.87 6.04 -4.85
CA TYR A 69 7.27 6.49 -4.77
C TYR A 69 8.15 5.69 -5.74
N SER A 70 7.64 5.49 -6.95
CA SER A 70 8.28 4.66 -7.96
C SER A 70 9.31 5.43 -8.78
N ILE A 71 10.09 4.68 -9.55
CA ILE A 71 11.04 5.21 -10.54
C ILE A 71 10.36 5.71 -11.83
N LEU A 72 9.03 5.74 -11.87
CA LEU A 72 8.27 6.17 -13.05
C LEU A 72 8.34 7.69 -13.22
N ASN A 73 8.24 8.13 -14.47
CA ASN A 73 8.44 9.52 -14.88
C ASN A 73 7.45 10.47 -14.23
N ALA A 74 6.19 10.07 -14.01
CA ALA A 74 5.23 10.92 -13.30
C ALA A 74 5.72 11.26 -11.87
N HIS A 75 6.24 10.26 -11.14
CA HIS A 75 6.79 10.49 -9.80
C HIS A 75 8.10 11.29 -9.88
N ARG A 76 9.03 10.89 -10.75
CA ARG A 76 10.34 11.53 -10.90
C ARG A 76 10.24 12.99 -11.33
N ASN A 77 9.26 13.34 -12.17
CA ASN A 77 8.99 14.71 -12.54
C ASN A 77 8.42 15.52 -11.38
N ARG A 78 7.47 14.95 -10.62
CA ARG A 78 6.91 15.59 -9.42
C ARG A 78 7.98 15.93 -8.38
N VAL A 79 9.04 15.13 -8.24
CA VAL A 79 10.16 15.39 -7.32
C VAL A 79 11.33 16.14 -7.97
N GLY A 80 11.20 16.59 -9.22
CA GLY A 80 12.22 17.39 -9.91
C GLY A 80 13.44 16.63 -10.44
N ILE A 81 13.39 15.29 -10.49
CA ILE A 81 14.48 14.45 -11.02
C ILE A 81 14.38 14.30 -12.54
N ASN A 82 13.17 14.30 -13.11
CA ASN A 82 12.97 14.18 -14.57
C ASN A 82 12.25 15.42 -15.12
N VAL A 83 12.61 15.81 -16.35
CA VAL A 83 12.04 16.97 -17.04
C VAL A 83 10.63 16.69 -17.56
N SER A 84 10.37 15.45 -18.01
CA SER A 84 9.05 15.05 -18.53
C SER A 84 8.41 13.99 -17.65
N PRO A 85 7.10 14.08 -17.36
CA PRO A 85 6.36 13.05 -16.66
C PRO A 85 5.83 11.95 -17.59
N GLN A 86 6.07 12.05 -18.90
CA GLN A 86 5.48 11.17 -19.91
C GLN A 86 6.20 9.82 -20.02
N CYS A 87 5.42 8.79 -20.36
CA CYS A 87 5.89 7.52 -20.85
C CYS A 87 6.28 7.65 -22.32
N THR A 88 7.06 6.70 -22.84
CA THR A 88 7.44 6.63 -24.26
C THR A 88 6.24 6.46 -25.20
N CYS A 89 5.10 5.97 -24.69
CA CYS A 89 3.84 5.89 -25.42
C CYS A 89 3.13 7.25 -25.59
N GLY A 90 3.65 8.32 -24.96
CA GLY A 90 3.11 9.68 -25.03
C GLY A 90 2.05 10.02 -23.98
N THR A 91 1.70 9.10 -23.08
CA THR A 91 0.78 9.37 -21.96
C THR A 91 1.55 9.59 -20.65
N LEU A 92 0.85 9.96 -19.56
CA LEU A 92 1.47 10.16 -18.26
C LEU A 92 1.93 8.83 -17.65
N GLU A 93 3.20 8.71 -17.26
CA GLU A 93 3.74 7.45 -16.73
C GLU A 93 3.39 7.24 -15.24
N THR A 94 2.11 6.99 -14.96
CA THR A 94 1.63 6.61 -13.63
C THR A 94 1.85 5.11 -13.39
N THR A 95 1.75 4.67 -12.13
CA THR A 95 1.81 3.23 -11.80
C THR A 95 0.68 2.45 -12.49
N GLU A 96 -0.54 3.00 -12.50
CA GLU A 96 -1.69 2.41 -13.19
C GLU A 96 -1.45 2.28 -14.68
N HIS A 97 -0.99 3.36 -15.32
CA HIS A 97 -0.65 3.36 -16.73
C HIS A 97 0.41 2.30 -17.06
N PHE A 98 1.52 2.32 -16.34
CA PHE A 98 2.65 1.44 -16.58
C PHE A 98 2.29 -0.05 -16.41
N LEU A 99 1.44 -0.38 -15.43
CA LEU A 99 1.09 -1.77 -15.14
C LEU A 99 -0.11 -2.30 -15.94
N LEU A 100 -1.09 -1.45 -16.26
CA LEU A 100 -2.41 -1.90 -16.73
C LEU A 100 -2.85 -1.32 -18.08
N GLU A 101 -2.29 -0.17 -18.51
CA GLU A 101 -2.82 0.56 -19.67
C GLU A 101 -1.82 0.75 -20.81
N CYS A 102 -0.51 0.64 -20.54
CA CYS A 102 0.52 0.94 -21.51
C CYS A 102 0.67 -0.17 -22.54
N TYR A 103 0.25 0.10 -23.79
CA TYR A 103 0.39 -0.84 -24.90
C TYR A 103 1.85 -1.21 -25.24
N ILE A 104 2.83 -0.39 -24.87
CA ILE A 104 4.26 -0.70 -25.06
C ILE A 104 4.71 -1.79 -24.07
N HIS A 105 4.06 -1.85 -22.90
CA HIS A 105 4.35 -2.81 -21.84
C HIS A 105 3.27 -3.89 -21.73
N GLU A 106 2.27 -3.90 -22.63
CA GLU A 106 1.34 -5.01 -22.75
C GLU A 106 2.14 -6.27 -23.03
N ASN A 107 2.07 -7.20 -22.08
CA ASN A 107 2.67 -8.50 -22.22
C ASN A 107 1.93 -9.22 -23.34
N THR A 108 2.46 -9.18 -24.56
CA THR A 108 2.11 -10.11 -25.63
C THR A 108 2.57 -11.50 -25.18
N GLY A 109 1.82 -12.11 -24.26
CA GLY A 109 1.85 -13.52 -24.01
C GLY A 109 1.37 -14.20 -25.29
N THR A 110 2.32 -14.48 -26.17
CA THR A 110 2.20 -15.45 -27.25
C THR A 110 1.56 -16.72 -26.69
N SER A 111 0.27 -16.91 -26.97
CA SER A 111 -0.29 -18.25 -27.15
C SER A 111 -0.24 -18.54 -28.64
N SER A 112 0.85 -19.14 -29.08
CA SER A 112 1.00 -19.87 -30.34
C SER A 112 1.62 -21.21 -30.02
#